data_AF-A0A924MUB5-F1
#
_entry.id   AF-A0A924MUB5-F1
#
_cell.length_a   1.000
_cell.length_b   1.000
_cell.length_c   1.000
_cell.angle_alpha   90.00
_cell.angle_beta   90.00
_cell.angle_gamma   90.00
#
_symmetry.space_group_name_H-M   'P 1'
#
loop_
_entity.id
_entity.type
_entity.pdbx_description
1 polymer ?
#
loop_
_entity_poly.entity_id
_entity_poly.type
_entity_poly.pdbx_seq_one_letter_code
_entity_poly.pdbx_strand_id
1 'polypeptide(L)'
;MAPRDRPEATAVTRDAFVRVRGAREHNLKDVDVAIPRDALVVFTGVSGSGKSSLAFGTIYAEAQRRYFESVAPYARRLIDQVGVPDVDEISGLPPAVALQQSRGTPGARSSVGSVSQLSSLVRMLYSRAGTYPPRQPMLYAEDFSPNTAQGACPNCHGLGRVFEVTEQTMVPDPSLSIRERAIASWPPAWHGQNLRDILVTLGHDVDRPWQDLPKKDRDWNLFTDEQPTVPVYAGFTPAETKAALKSKMEPSYQGTFMGARKYVLHTFATTQSALMKKRVSRYMIGGLCAVCEGKRLKREALSVTFAGADIGTLGQMSLDQVAELLAPAAGGRFDLARDAPAPTRAQSRADTARRVAAGGPAHAAAPDVRRRPDLSEEKRIAAQ
;
A
#
# COMPACT_ATOMS: atom_id res chain seq x y z
N MET A 1 -32.20 6.80 54.99
CA MET A 1 -31.12 6.99 54.00
C MET A 1 -31.75 7.67 52.79
N ALA A 2 -31.63 8.99 52.70
CA ALA A 2 -32.23 9.78 51.61
C ALA A 2 -31.49 9.53 50.28
N PRO A 3 -32.20 9.54 49.13
CA PRO A 3 -31.55 9.44 47.83
C PRO A 3 -30.71 10.69 47.59
N ARG A 4 -29.45 10.50 47.21
CA ARG A 4 -28.57 11.60 46.80
C ARG A 4 -29.01 12.08 45.42
N ASP A 5 -29.48 13.32 45.34
CA ASP A 5 -29.70 14.02 44.07
C ASP A 5 -28.41 14.02 43.25
N ARG A 6 -28.48 13.48 42.03
CA ARG A 6 -27.46 13.70 41.01
C ARG A 6 -27.62 15.13 40.49
N PRO A 7 -26.54 15.92 40.36
CA PRO A 7 -26.65 17.22 39.73
C PRO A 7 -27.11 17.02 38.28
N GLU A 8 -28.24 17.64 37.92
CA GLU A 8 -28.67 17.77 36.53
C GLU A 8 -27.54 18.43 35.73
N ALA A 9 -26.99 17.67 34.78
CA ALA A 9 -26.08 18.23 33.80
C ALA A 9 -26.85 19.30 33.03
N THR A 10 -26.40 20.55 33.14
CA THR A 10 -26.89 21.66 32.34
C THR A 10 -26.86 21.25 30.87
N ALA A 11 -28.03 21.09 30.27
CA ALA A 11 -28.16 20.79 28.86
C ALA A 11 -27.58 21.97 28.07
N VAL A 12 -26.36 21.82 27.58
CA VAL A 12 -25.80 22.73 26.57
C VAL A 12 -26.80 22.71 25.42
N THR A 13 -27.47 23.84 25.18
CA THR A 13 -28.36 24.04 24.03
C THR A 13 -27.53 23.86 22.76
N ARG A 14 -27.51 22.62 22.28
CA ARG A 14 -26.86 22.26 21.02
C ARG A 14 -27.60 23.02 19.92
N ASP A 15 -26.96 24.05 19.35
CA ASP A 15 -27.50 24.82 18.22
C ASP A 15 -28.09 23.87 17.16
N ALA A 16 -29.39 23.89 16.89
CA ALA A 16 -29.99 22.86 16.06
C ALA A 16 -29.52 22.91 14.59
N PHE A 17 -28.78 23.96 14.20
CA PHE A 17 -28.37 24.20 12.82
C PHE A 17 -26.87 24.47 12.71
N VAL A 18 -26.29 24.06 11.58
CA VAL A 18 -25.06 24.64 11.04
C VAL A 18 -25.47 25.87 10.23
N ARG A 19 -25.04 27.05 10.65
CA ARG A 19 -25.37 28.31 9.97
C ARG A 19 -24.14 28.80 9.25
N VAL A 20 -24.23 28.89 7.93
CA VAL A 20 -23.20 29.44 7.05
C VAL A 20 -23.62 30.85 6.66
N ARG A 21 -22.72 31.81 6.78
CA ARG A 21 -22.94 33.20 6.37
C ARG A 21 -21.86 33.67 5.40
N GLY A 22 -22.27 34.31 4.31
CA GLY A 22 -21.41 34.93 3.31
C GLY A 22 -20.49 33.94 2.59
N ALA A 23 -20.97 32.74 2.25
CA ALA A 23 -20.14 31.76 1.54
C ALA A 23 -19.90 32.20 0.09
N ARG A 24 -18.62 32.33 -0.28
CA ARG A 24 -18.16 32.83 -1.59
C ARG A 24 -17.15 31.91 -2.28
N GLU A 25 -16.90 30.73 -1.71
CA GLU A 25 -15.98 29.74 -2.27
C GLU A 25 -16.32 29.40 -3.74
N HIS A 26 -15.34 29.58 -4.62
CA HIS A 26 -15.44 29.42 -6.07
C HIS A 26 -16.52 30.30 -6.74
N ASN A 27 -17.70 29.73 -6.99
CA ASN A 27 -18.79 30.36 -7.72
C ASN A 27 -20.02 30.61 -6.85
N LEU A 28 -19.90 30.43 -5.53
CA LEU A 28 -20.92 30.84 -4.58
C LEU A 28 -21.01 32.37 -4.57
N LYS A 29 -22.24 32.88 -4.54
CA LYS A 29 -22.55 34.31 -4.64
C LYS A 29 -23.03 34.84 -3.30
N ASP A 30 -22.14 34.86 -2.31
CA ASP A 30 -22.40 35.37 -0.97
C ASP A 30 -23.62 34.71 -0.31
N VAL A 31 -23.54 33.39 -0.16
CA VAL A 31 -24.68 32.54 0.21
C VAL A 31 -24.78 32.37 1.72
N ASP A 32 -25.95 32.69 2.26
CA ASP A 32 -26.35 32.37 3.63
C ASP A 32 -27.25 31.13 3.65
N VAL A 33 -26.96 30.16 4.52
CA VAL A 33 -27.80 28.96 4.68
C VAL A 33 -27.78 28.43 6.11
N ALA A 34 -28.94 27.97 6.58
CA ALA A 34 -29.07 27.21 7.83
C ALA A 34 -29.39 25.75 7.50
N ILE A 35 -28.53 24.84 7.96
CA ILE A 35 -28.60 23.40 7.68
C ILE A 35 -28.90 22.67 8.99
N PRO A 36 -30.00 21.90 9.11
CA PRO A 36 -30.31 21.20 10.35
C PRO A 36 -29.26 20.14 10.67
N ARG A 37 -28.88 20.05 11.94
CA ARG A 37 -28.06 18.95 12.46
C ARG A 37 -28.90 17.70 12.69
N ASP A 38 -28.23 16.57 12.80
CA ASP A 38 -28.87 15.27 13.11
C ASP A 38 -29.97 14.87 12.11
N ALA A 39 -29.84 15.32 10.86
CA ALA A 39 -30.77 15.07 9.77
C ALA A 39 -30.05 14.62 8.49
N LEU A 40 -30.74 13.86 7.65
CA LEU A 40 -30.28 13.57 6.29
C LEU A 40 -30.52 14.80 5.40
N VAL A 41 -29.48 15.60 5.21
CA VAL A 41 -29.52 16.79 4.36
C VAL A 41 -28.96 16.47 2.98
N VAL A 42 -29.72 16.79 1.94
CA VAL A 42 -29.34 16.57 0.54
C VAL A 42 -29.12 17.90 -0.16
N PHE A 43 -27.94 18.10 -0.74
CA PHE A 43 -27.62 19.26 -1.58
C PHE A 43 -27.93 18.93 -3.05
N THR A 44 -28.92 19.59 -3.64
CA THR A 44 -29.38 19.34 -5.02
C THR A 44 -29.13 20.53 -5.96
N GLY A 45 -29.15 20.28 -7.28
CA GLY A 45 -28.90 21.30 -8.31
C GLY A 45 -28.03 20.81 -9.48
N VAL A 46 -28.03 21.54 -10.59
CA VAL A 46 -27.30 21.20 -11.83
C VAL A 46 -25.78 21.16 -11.65
N SER A 47 -25.06 20.44 -12.53
CA SER A 47 -23.58 20.43 -12.47
C SER A 47 -23.01 21.85 -12.53
N GLY A 48 -22.01 22.14 -11.69
CA GLY A 48 -21.45 23.49 -11.58
C GLY A 48 -22.29 24.51 -10.79
N SER A 49 -23.45 24.14 -10.23
CA SER A 49 -24.28 25.10 -9.47
C SER A 49 -23.72 25.57 -8.11
N GLY A 50 -22.56 25.06 -7.68
CA GLY A 50 -21.95 25.43 -6.39
C GLY A 50 -22.23 24.46 -5.22
N LYS A 51 -22.95 23.34 -5.43
CA LYS A 51 -23.22 22.35 -4.35
C LYS A 51 -21.94 21.83 -3.67
N SER A 52 -20.96 21.41 -4.48
CA SER A 52 -19.70 20.88 -3.97
C SER A 52 -18.85 21.98 -3.34
N SER A 53 -18.93 23.20 -3.87
CA SER A 53 -18.29 24.39 -3.28
C SER A 53 -18.84 24.62 -1.87
N LEU A 54 -20.17 24.59 -1.68
CA LEU A 54 -20.78 24.77 -0.36
C LEU A 54 -20.51 23.59 0.59
N ALA A 55 -20.75 22.36 0.15
CA ALA A 55 -20.65 21.17 1.00
C ALA A 55 -19.20 20.80 1.34
N PHE A 56 -18.32 20.75 0.33
CA PHE A 56 -16.92 20.33 0.50
C PHE A 56 -15.96 21.51 0.62
N GLY A 57 -16.10 22.49 -0.27
CA GLY A 57 -15.21 23.66 -0.33
C GLY A 57 -15.36 24.59 0.87
N THR A 58 -16.57 24.73 1.42
CA THR A 58 -16.85 25.61 2.57
C THR A 58 -17.06 24.82 3.86
N ILE A 59 -18.14 24.04 3.98
CA ILE A 59 -18.56 23.42 5.25
C ILE A 59 -17.53 22.38 5.73
N TYR A 60 -17.18 21.41 4.88
CA TYR A 60 -16.21 20.37 5.24
C TYR A 60 -14.81 20.94 5.45
N ALA A 61 -14.36 21.85 4.56
CA ALA A 61 -13.07 22.51 4.68
C ALA A 61 -12.91 23.25 6.01
N GLU A 62 -13.91 24.05 6.39
CA GLU A 62 -13.90 24.80 7.65
C GLU A 62 -13.96 23.88 8.88
N ALA A 63 -14.76 22.80 8.82
CA ALA A 63 -14.82 21.81 9.88
C ALA A 63 -13.47 21.11 10.09
N GLN A 64 -12.79 20.75 9.00
CA GLN A 64 -11.48 20.11 9.04
C GLN A 64 -10.39 21.09 9.52
N ARG A 65 -10.43 22.34 9.07
CA ARG A 65 -9.53 23.41 9.52
C ARG A 65 -9.63 23.63 11.03
N ARG A 66 -10.83 23.87 11.56
CA ARG A 66 -11.07 24.06 13.00
C ARG A 66 -10.62 22.86 13.83
N TYR A 67 -10.87 21.65 13.32
CA TYR A 67 -10.42 20.43 13.99
C TYR A 67 -8.89 20.36 14.06
N PHE A 68 -8.17 20.61 12.95
CA PHE A 68 -6.71 20.59 12.96
C PHE A 68 -6.08 21.75 13.72
N GLU A 69 -6.74 22.90 13.80
CA GLU A 69 -6.38 24.01 14.67
C GLU A 69 -6.50 23.68 16.17
N SER A 70 -7.10 22.55 16.54
CA SER A 70 -7.06 22.01 17.92
C SER A 70 -5.95 20.96 18.14
N VAL A 71 -5.35 20.44 17.06
CA VAL A 71 -4.28 19.44 17.13
C VAL A 71 -2.93 20.12 17.41
N ALA A 72 -1.99 19.37 18.00
CA ALA A 72 -0.65 19.84 18.33
C ALA A 72 0.04 20.56 17.13
N PRO A 73 0.71 21.71 17.34
CA PRO A 73 1.29 22.53 16.26
C PRO A 73 2.25 21.78 15.33
N TYR A 74 2.99 20.79 15.85
CA TYR A 74 3.91 19.97 15.06
C TYR A 74 3.18 19.11 14.02
N ALA A 75 2.04 18.51 14.37
CA ALA A 75 1.27 17.66 13.47
C ALA A 75 0.63 18.47 12.32
N ARG A 76 0.29 19.75 12.56
CA ARG A 76 -0.26 20.64 11.52
C ARG A 76 0.67 20.89 10.34
N ARG A 77 1.99 20.73 10.53
CA ARG A 77 3.00 20.87 9.46
C ARG A 77 3.09 19.64 8.56
N LEU A 78 2.56 18.50 9.00
CA LEU A 78 2.64 17.20 8.31
C LEU A 78 1.34 16.83 7.58
N ILE A 79 0.30 17.66 7.70
CA ILE A 79 -1.02 17.42 7.14
C ILE A 79 -1.23 18.42 6.00
N ASP A 80 -1.68 17.94 4.85
CA ASP A 80 -2.14 18.81 3.77
C ASP A 80 -3.26 19.70 4.30
N GLN A 81 -2.94 20.99 4.44
CA GLN A 81 -3.89 21.97 4.93
C GLN A 81 -4.95 22.16 3.86
N VAL A 82 -6.21 21.92 4.23
CA VAL A 82 -7.32 22.41 3.43
C VAL A 82 -7.24 23.93 3.49
N GLY A 83 -7.25 24.59 2.33
CA GLY A 83 -7.19 26.05 2.26
C GLY A 83 -8.28 26.70 3.12
N VAL A 84 -8.05 27.95 3.52
CA VAL A 84 -9.07 28.71 4.25
C VAL A 84 -10.21 29.04 3.28
N PRO A 85 -11.44 28.56 3.54
CA PRO A 85 -12.57 28.84 2.65
C PRO A 85 -12.98 30.32 2.71
N ASP A 86 -13.44 30.87 1.60
CA ASP A 86 -14.02 32.23 1.56
C ASP A 86 -15.46 32.20 2.11
N VAL A 87 -15.59 32.52 3.39
CA VAL A 87 -16.85 32.56 4.15
C VAL A 87 -16.70 33.51 5.34
N ASP A 88 -17.75 34.26 5.69
CA ASP A 88 -17.69 35.21 6.80
C ASP A 88 -17.79 34.52 8.16
N GLU A 89 -18.77 33.64 8.33
CA GLU A 89 -18.98 32.93 9.58
C GLU A 89 -19.62 31.56 9.35
N ILE A 90 -19.16 30.56 10.10
CA ILE A 90 -19.91 29.31 10.27
C ILE A 90 -20.11 29.04 11.76
N SER A 91 -21.36 28.95 12.22
CA SER A 91 -21.71 28.58 13.59
C SER A 91 -22.43 27.23 13.65
N GLY A 92 -22.40 26.59 14.82
CA GLY A 92 -23.00 25.26 15.04
C GLY A 92 -22.27 24.07 14.37
N LEU A 93 -21.14 24.29 13.70
CA LEU A 93 -20.41 23.31 12.90
C LEU A 93 -19.69 22.24 13.76
N PRO A 94 -20.09 20.96 13.71
CA PRO A 94 -19.36 19.87 14.36
C PRO A 94 -18.13 19.43 13.53
N PRO A 95 -17.21 18.62 14.11
CA PRO A 95 -16.18 17.94 13.32
C PRO A 95 -16.82 17.12 12.20
N ALA A 96 -16.23 17.17 11.00
CA ALA A 96 -16.78 16.52 9.82
C ALA A 96 -15.82 15.48 9.24
N VAL A 97 -16.39 14.40 8.71
CA VAL A 97 -15.67 13.37 7.95
C VAL A 97 -16.28 13.31 6.56
N ALA A 98 -15.46 13.51 5.53
CA ALA A 98 -15.91 13.38 4.15
C ALA A 98 -15.64 11.97 3.64
N LEU A 99 -16.71 11.29 3.22
CA LEU A 99 -16.62 10.08 2.41
C LEU A 99 -16.64 10.50 0.94
N GLN A 100 -15.47 10.80 0.38
CA GLN A 100 -15.37 11.19 -1.04
C GLN A 100 -15.30 9.95 -1.93
N GLN A 101 -15.98 9.99 -3.09
CA GLN A 101 -15.89 8.95 -4.13
C GLN A 101 -14.48 8.80 -4.72
N SER A 102 -13.61 9.81 -4.56
CA SER A 102 -12.24 9.79 -5.08
C SER A 102 -11.31 10.57 -4.14
N ARG A 103 -10.46 9.86 -3.40
CA ARG A 103 -9.20 10.39 -2.86
C ARG A 103 -8.05 9.53 -3.36
N GLY A 104 -7.21 10.13 -4.18
CA GLY A 104 -5.90 9.58 -4.57
C GLY A 104 -5.96 8.45 -5.59
N THR A 105 -4.85 8.28 -6.31
CA THR A 105 -4.62 7.07 -7.09
C THR A 105 -4.67 5.88 -6.12
N PRO A 106 -5.50 4.85 -6.35
CA PRO A 106 -5.51 3.67 -5.49
C PRO A 106 -4.09 3.15 -5.33
N GLY A 107 -3.58 3.17 -4.10
CA GLY A 107 -2.27 2.58 -3.82
C GLY A 107 -2.34 1.10 -4.20
N ALA A 108 -1.32 0.58 -4.89
CA ALA A 108 -1.27 -0.81 -5.36
C ALA A 108 -1.42 -1.89 -4.25
N ARG A 109 -1.43 -1.46 -2.98
CA ARG A 109 -1.57 -2.30 -1.78
C ARG A 109 -2.93 -2.16 -1.06
N SER A 110 -3.77 -1.20 -1.45
CA SER A 110 -5.11 -1.04 -0.87
C SER A 110 -6.09 -2.08 -1.43
N SER A 111 -7.02 -2.54 -0.60
CA SER A 111 -8.02 -3.55 -0.92
C SER A 111 -9.35 -3.24 -0.21
N VAL A 112 -10.43 -3.88 -0.65
CA VAL A 112 -11.75 -3.79 0.02
C VAL A 112 -11.65 -4.15 1.50
N GLY A 113 -10.92 -5.23 1.83
CA GLY A 113 -10.72 -5.68 3.21
C GLY A 113 -9.93 -4.70 4.08
N SER A 114 -8.99 -3.93 3.51
CA SER A 114 -8.29 -2.89 4.26
C SER A 114 -9.13 -1.63 4.47
N VAL A 115 -9.93 -1.22 3.47
CA VAL A 115 -10.82 -0.05 3.58
C VAL A 115 -11.93 -0.29 4.61
N SER A 116 -12.49 -1.50 4.62
CA SER A 116 -13.53 -1.92 5.57
C SER A 116 -13.00 -2.37 6.93
N GLN A 117 -11.68 -2.37 7.14
CA GLN A 117 -10.99 -2.93 8.32
C GLN A 117 -11.18 -4.44 8.57
N LEU A 118 -11.96 -5.14 7.73
CA LEU A 118 -12.18 -6.58 7.84
C LEU A 118 -10.89 -7.38 7.80
N SER A 119 -9.91 -6.98 6.96
CA SER A 119 -8.63 -7.68 6.90
C SER A 119 -7.88 -7.68 8.24
N SER A 120 -8.06 -6.68 9.10
CA SER A 120 -7.45 -6.68 10.44
C SER A 120 -8.07 -7.76 11.33
N LEU A 121 -9.40 -7.83 11.34
CA LEU A 121 -10.16 -8.80 12.12
C LEU A 121 -9.89 -10.23 11.65
N VAL A 122 -9.86 -10.46 10.34
CA VAL A 122 -9.54 -11.78 9.77
C VAL A 122 -8.11 -12.20 10.13
N ARG A 123 -7.13 -11.29 10.10
CA ARG A 123 -5.76 -11.60 10.54
C ARG A 123 -5.71 -12.06 12.00
N MET A 124 -6.49 -11.41 12.87
CA MET A 124 -6.63 -11.83 14.27
C MET A 124 -7.30 -13.20 14.39
N LEU A 125 -8.34 -13.47 13.59
CA LEU A 125 -9.03 -14.76 13.54
C LEU A 125 -8.06 -15.89 13.18
N TYR A 126 -7.30 -15.78 12.09
CA TYR A 126 -6.32 -16.80 11.69
C TYR A 126 -5.23 -17.01 12.74
N SER A 127 -4.75 -15.92 13.36
CA SER A 127 -3.75 -16.01 14.43
C SER A 127 -4.24 -16.76 15.66
N ARG A 128 -5.53 -16.67 16.00
CA ARG A 128 -6.06 -17.16 17.30
C ARG A 128 -6.93 -18.39 17.22
N ALA A 129 -7.61 -18.60 16.10
CA ALA A 129 -8.57 -19.67 15.89
C ALA A 129 -8.28 -20.50 14.62
N GLY A 130 -7.25 -20.13 13.83
CA GLY A 130 -6.81 -20.92 12.69
C GLY A 130 -6.30 -22.29 13.11
N THR A 131 -6.46 -23.26 12.23
CA THR A 131 -5.86 -24.60 12.34
C THR A 131 -4.42 -24.53 11.86
N TYR A 132 -3.48 -24.84 12.75
CA TYR A 132 -2.06 -24.84 12.45
C TYR A 132 -1.56 -26.25 12.09
N PRO A 133 -0.60 -26.37 11.15
CA PRO A 133 0.11 -27.63 10.94
C PRO A 133 0.85 -28.10 12.20
N PRO A 134 1.04 -29.42 12.38
CA PRO A 134 1.78 -29.96 13.51
C PRO A 134 3.19 -29.36 13.59
N ARG A 135 3.61 -28.99 14.81
CA ARG A 135 4.94 -28.43 15.13
C ARG A 135 5.24 -27.04 14.57
N GLN A 136 4.27 -26.36 13.94
CA GLN A 136 4.42 -24.96 13.56
C GLN A 136 4.24 -24.04 14.78
N PRO A 137 5.12 -23.04 15.01
CA PRO A 137 4.89 -22.04 16.05
C PRO A 137 3.68 -21.17 15.73
N MET A 138 3.07 -20.62 16.78
CA MET A 138 1.99 -19.66 16.64
C MET A 138 2.46 -18.44 15.84
N LEU A 139 1.63 -18.02 14.89
CA LEU A 139 1.82 -16.80 14.11
C LEU A 139 0.93 -15.69 14.68
N TYR A 140 1.43 -14.46 14.70
CA TYR A 140 0.71 -13.27 15.13
C TYR A 140 -0.02 -12.62 13.96
N ALA A 141 -0.95 -11.70 14.25
CA ALA A 141 -1.78 -11.05 13.23
C ALA A 141 -0.95 -10.40 12.10
N GLU A 142 0.23 -9.86 12.41
CA GLU A 142 1.09 -9.22 11.40
C GLU A 142 1.81 -10.22 10.49
N ASP A 143 1.95 -11.50 10.87
CA ASP A 143 2.43 -12.56 9.98
C ASP A 143 1.42 -12.86 8.85
N PHE A 144 0.15 -12.50 9.05
CA PHE A 144 -0.92 -12.67 8.06
C PHE A 144 -1.17 -11.40 7.23
N SER A 145 -0.27 -10.41 7.31
CA SER A 145 -0.39 -9.15 6.56
C SER A 145 0.52 -9.13 5.33
N PRO A 146 -0.01 -8.89 4.12
CA PRO A 146 0.83 -8.73 2.93
C PRO A 146 1.54 -7.36 2.89
N ASN A 147 1.26 -6.48 3.85
CA ASN A 147 1.84 -5.13 3.91
C ASN A 147 3.00 -5.02 4.92
N THR A 148 3.27 -6.08 5.71
CA THR A 148 4.42 -6.13 6.62
C THR A 148 5.52 -7.01 6.03
N ALA A 149 6.78 -6.69 6.29
CA ALA A 149 7.89 -7.57 5.90
C ALA A 149 7.82 -8.94 6.59
N GLN A 150 7.17 -8.98 7.76
CA GLN A 150 6.93 -10.19 8.53
C GLN A 150 6.00 -11.17 7.80
N GLY A 151 4.87 -10.72 7.25
CA GLY A 151 3.89 -11.60 6.58
C GLY A 151 4.00 -11.68 5.06
N ALA A 152 4.53 -10.65 4.41
CA ALA A 152 4.58 -10.56 2.95
C ALA A 152 5.45 -11.66 2.32
N CYS A 153 4.96 -12.22 1.20
CA CYS A 153 5.76 -13.12 0.36
C CYS A 153 7.08 -12.42 -0.04
N PRO A 154 8.25 -13.03 0.22
CA PRO A 154 9.54 -12.38 -0.04
C PRO A 154 9.82 -12.18 -1.53
N ASN A 155 9.22 -12.98 -2.41
CA ASN A 155 9.45 -12.91 -3.85
C ASN A 155 8.70 -11.75 -4.53
N CYS A 156 7.44 -11.51 -4.15
CA CYS A 156 6.63 -10.43 -4.73
C CYS A 156 6.41 -9.26 -3.76
N HIS A 157 7.05 -9.27 -2.59
CA HIS A 157 6.92 -8.24 -1.55
C HIS A 157 5.46 -7.85 -1.23
N GLY A 158 4.59 -8.85 -1.15
CA GLY A 158 3.17 -8.64 -0.82
C GLY A 158 2.29 -8.16 -1.98
N LEU A 159 2.80 -8.07 -3.21
CA LEU A 159 2.04 -7.66 -4.39
C LEU A 159 1.18 -8.79 -4.99
N GLY A 160 1.61 -10.05 -4.84
CA GLY A 160 0.96 -11.22 -5.43
C GLY A 160 1.28 -11.41 -6.91
N ARG A 161 1.87 -10.41 -7.55
CA ARG A 161 2.36 -10.48 -8.93
C ARG A 161 3.84 -10.21 -8.95
N VAL A 162 4.54 -10.91 -9.84
CA VAL A 162 5.91 -10.57 -10.21
C VAL A 162 5.86 -9.86 -11.55
N PHE A 163 6.69 -8.83 -11.66
CA PHE A 163 6.84 -8.10 -12.90
C PHE A 163 8.19 -8.49 -13.48
N GLU A 164 8.14 -9.26 -14.55
CA GLU A 164 9.33 -9.62 -15.29
C GLU A 164 9.56 -8.60 -16.40
N VAL A 165 10.82 -8.26 -16.63
CA VAL A 165 11.24 -7.34 -17.68
C VAL A 165 12.21 -8.12 -18.56
N THR A 166 11.86 -8.30 -19.82
CA THR A 166 12.60 -9.11 -20.79
C THR A 166 13.22 -8.21 -21.87
N GLU A 167 14.14 -8.74 -22.68
CA GLU A 167 14.69 -8.00 -23.82
C GLU A 167 13.58 -7.56 -24.77
N GLN A 168 12.68 -8.48 -25.14
CA GLN A 168 11.57 -8.19 -26.06
C GLN A 168 10.63 -7.11 -25.53
N THR A 169 10.40 -7.06 -24.21
CA THR A 169 9.55 -6.01 -23.63
C THR A 169 10.27 -4.68 -23.54
N MET A 170 11.59 -4.65 -23.34
CA MET A 170 12.38 -3.41 -23.26
C MET A 170 12.73 -2.84 -24.64
N VAL A 171 12.88 -3.71 -25.64
CA VAL A 171 13.27 -3.41 -27.02
C VAL A 171 12.23 -4.02 -27.97
N PRO A 172 11.09 -3.34 -28.19
CA PRO A 172 10.02 -3.87 -29.04
C PRO A 172 10.40 -3.95 -30.52
N ASP A 173 11.28 -3.05 -30.97
CA ASP A 173 11.79 -3.01 -32.35
C ASP A 173 13.33 -3.11 -32.34
N PRO A 174 13.89 -4.32 -32.57
CA PRO A 174 15.32 -4.55 -32.52
C PRO A 174 16.04 -4.13 -33.81
N SER A 175 15.33 -3.61 -34.82
CA SER A 175 15.92 -3.09 -36.06
C SER A 175 16.51 -1.68 -35.89
N LEU A 176 16.07 -0.95 -34.86
CA LEU A 176 16.56 0.39 -34.54
C LEU A 176 17.92 0.32 -33.83
N SER A 177 18.71 1.39 -33.97
CA SER A 177 19.90 1.62 -33.15
C SER A 177 19.57 2.21 -31.77
N ILE A 178 20.53 2.21 -30.84
CA ILE A 178 20.37 2.85 -29.52
C ILE A 178 20.13 4.36 -29.70
N ARG A 179 20.78 5.02 -30.68
CA ARG A 179 20.56 6.43 -30.99
C ARG A 179 19.13 6.72 -31.44
N GLU A 180 18.53 5.81 -32.21
CA GLU A 180 17.14 5.85 -32.67
C GLU A 180 16.14 5.40 -31.59
N ARG A 181 16.61 5.15 -30.37
CA ARG A 181 15.82 4.73 -29.19
C ARG A 181 15.28 3.30 -29.26
N ALA A 182 16.09 2.36 -29.74
CA ALA A 182 15.77 0.92 -29.66
C ALA A 182 15.38 0.47 -28.23
N ILE A 183 16.11 0.94 -27.21
CA ILE A 183 15.77 0.71 -25.80
C ILE A 183 14.58 1.60 -25.41
N ALA A 184 13.39 1.21 -25.84
CA ALA A 184 12.15 1.96 -25.63
C ALA A 184 11.80 2.14 -24.14
N SER A 185 12.29 1.25 -23.26
CA SER A 185 12.03 1.29 -21.82
C SER A 185 12.79 2.39 -21.06
N TRP A 186 13.81 3.00 -21.68
CA TRP A 186 14.55 4.10 -21.07
C TRP A 186 13.71 5.37 -20.89
N PRO A 187 14.14 6.29 -20.00
CA PRO A 187 13.44 7.56 -19.82
C PRO A 187 13.45 8.39 -21.11
N PRO A 188 12.39 9.18 -21.37
CA PRO A 188 12.37 10.10 -22.49
C PRO A 188 13.30 11.30 -22.26
N ALA A 189 13.42 12.12 -23.30
CA ALA A 189 14.12 13.40 -23.26
C ALA A 189 15.59 13.28 -22.78
N TRP A 190 16.04 14.25 -21.98
CA TRP A 190 17.44 14.39 -21.59
C TRP A 190 18.02 13.16 -20.89
N HIS A 191 17.26 12.48 -20.03
CA HIS A 191 17.82 11.34 -19.27
C HIS A 191 18.10 10.14 -20.19
N GLY A 192 17.24 9.87 -21.18
CA GLY A 192 17.52 8.83 -22.18
C GLY A 192 18.74 9.17 -23.05
N GLN A 193 18.88 10.45 -23.40
CA GLN A 193 20.07 10.94 -24.09
C GLN A 193 21.34 10.77 -23.25
N ASN A 194 21.29 11.09 -21.96
CA ASN A 194 22.41 10.91 -21.03
C ASN A 194 22.85 9.43 -20.99
N LEU A 195 21.92 8.49 -20.84
CA LEU A 195 22.26 7.05 -20.83
C LEU A 195 22.92 6.59 -22.13
N ARG A 196 22.46 7.10 -23.29
CA ARG A 196 23.13 6.86 -24.58
C ARG A 196 24.53 7.46 -24.62
N ASP A 197 24.71 8.70 -24.20
CA ASP A 197 26.00 9.39 -24.26
C ASP A 197 27.02 8.72 -23.31
N ILE A 198 26.56 8.18 -22.17
CA ILE A 198 27.36 7.33 -21.28
C ILE A 198 27.83 6.05 -21.99
N LEU A 199 26.95 5.38 -22.75
CA LEU A 199 27.34 4.19 -23.53
C LEU A 199 28.42 4.50 -24.57
N VAL A 200 28.35 5.68 -25.22
CA VAL A 200 29.39 6.14 -26.15
C VAL A 200 30.73 6.29 -25.43
N THR A 201 30.74 6.91 -24.25
CA THR A 201 31.96 7.04 -23.42
C THR A 201 32.53 5.67 -23.01
N LEU A 202 31.65 4.71 -22.70
CA LEU A 202 32.04 3.33 -22.36
C LEU A 202 32.50 2.51 -23.58
N GLY A 203 32.41 3.08 -24.79
CA GLY A 203 32.88 2.45 -26.03
C GLY A 203 31.88 1.50 -26.68
N HIS A 204 30.61 1.53 -26.27
CA HIS A 204 29.56 0.76 -26.94
C HIS A 204 29.16 1.41 -28.26
N ASP A 205 28.88 0.59 -29.27
CA ASP A 205 28.33 1.03 -30.54
C ASP A 205 26.85 1.37 -30.38
N VAL A 206 26.49 2.64 -30.50
CA VAL A 206 25.11 3.13 -30.33
C VAL A 206 24.38 3.35 -31.66
N ASP A 207 25.10 3.21 -32.78
CA ASP A 207 24.64 3.54 -34.13
C ASP A 207 24.29 2.29 -34.94
N ARG A 208 24.77 1.11 -34.53
CA ARG A 208 24.38 -0.19 -35.08
C ARG A 208 22.95 -0.59 -34.67
N PRO A 209 22.18 -1.25 -35.56
CA PRO A 209 20.92 -1.89 -35.19
C PRO A 209 21.07 -2.81 -33.97
N TRP A 210 20.10 -2.78 -33.06
CA TRP A 210 20.16 -3.50 -31.79
C TRP A 210 20.41 -5.01 -31.98
N GLN A 211 19.70 -5.64 -32.91
CA GLN A 211 19.84 -7.06 -33.21
C GLN A 211 21.27 -7.48 -33.65
N ASP A 212 22.05 -6.54 -34.20
CA ASP A 212 23.40 -6.78 -34.70
C ASP A 212 24.49 -6.48 -33.66
N LEU A 213 24.11 -5.96 -32.48
CA LEU A 213 25.03 -5.76 -31.36
C LEU A 213 25.46 -7.11 -30.76
N PRO A 214 26.70 -7.23 -30.24
CA PRO A 214 27.11 -8.41 -29.50
C PRO A 214 26.15 -8.69 -28.34
N LYS A 215 25.77 -9.97 -28.14
CA LYS A 215 24.87 -10.37 -27.05
C LYS A 215 25.35 -9.89 -25.67
N LYS A 216 26.67 -9.92 -25.43
CA LYS A 216 27.29 -9.40 -24.19
C LYS A 216 26.93 -7.93 -23.94
N ASP A 217 26.98 -7.10 -24.97
CA ASP A 217 26.69 -5.66 -24.86
C ASP A 217 25.20 -5.43 -24.66
N ARG A 218 24.35 -6.18 -25.37
CA ARG A 218 22.89 -6.17 -25.15
C ARG A 218 22.53 -6.55 -23.72
N ASP A 219 23.08 -7.67 -23.24
CA ASP A 219 22.82 -8.17 -21.89
C ASP A 219 23.30 -7.18 -20.82
N TRP A 220 24.47 -6.57 -21.00
CA TRP A 220 24.98 -5.55 -20.08
C TRP A 220 24.12 -4.29 -20.08
N ASN A 221 23.76 -3.76 -21.25
CA ASN A 221 22.91 -2.57 -21.39
C ASN A 221 21.53 -2.75 -20.74
N LEU A 222 20.98 -3.96 -20.79
CA LEU A 222 19.64 -4.26 -20.30
C LEU A 222 19.62 -4.71 -18.83
N PHE A 223 20.49 -5.62 -18.43
CA PHE A 223 20.33 -6.41 -17.20
C PHE A 223 21.40 -6.15 -16.13
N THR A 224 22.44 -5.36 -16.41
CA THR A 224 23.50 -5.09 -15.43
C THR A 224 22.98 -4.39 -14.17
N ASP A 225 23.54 -4.77 -13.02
CA ASP A 225 23.36 -4.06 -11.75
C ASP A 225 24.42 -3.00 -11.50
N GLU A 226 25.47 -2.96 -12.33
CA GLU A 226 26.56 -1.99 -12.28
C GLU A 226 26.05 -0.56 -12.56
N GLN A 227 26.67 0.42 -11.89
CA GLN A 227 26.36 1.84 -12.05
C GLN A 227 27.63 2.66 -12.20
N PRO A 228 28.43 2.44 -13.27
CA PRO A 228 29.62 3.24 -13.51
C PRO A 228 29.26 4.71 -13.67
N THR A 229 30.06 5.58 -13.05
CA THR A 229 30.03 7.02 -13.30
C THR A 229 31.17 7.37 -14.23
N VAL A 230 30.84 8.00 -15.36
CA VAL A 230 31.79 8.30 -16.44
C VAL A 230 31.66 9.75 -16.92
N PRO A 231 32.73 10.33 -17.48
CA PRO A 231 32.68 11.65 -18.11
C PRO A 231 31.77 11.64 -19.35
N VAL A 232 30.86 12.62 -19.45
CA VAL A 232 29.97 12.79 -20.59
C VAL A 232 30.33 14.08 -21.34
N TYR A 233 30.48 13.96 -22.66
CA TYR A 233 30.80 15.06 -23.58
C TYR A 233 29.58 15.33 -24.47
N ALA A 234 28.72 16.26 -24.05
CA ALA A 234 27.43 16.47 -24.69
C ALA A 234 27.59 17.01 -26.12
N GLY A 235 26.91 16.37 -27.09
CA GLY A 235 26.91 16.79 -28.49
C GLY A 235 28.07 16.26 -29.34
N PHE A 236 29.01 15.52 -28.76
CA PHE A 236 30.14 14.94 -29.50
C PHE A 236 29.72 13.66 -30.25
N THR A 237 30.33 13.43 -31.41
CA THR A 237 30.27 12.14 -32.11
C THR A 237 31.10 11.08 -31.37
N PRO A 238 30.86 9.76 -31.60
CA PRO A 238 31.65 8.71 -30.95
C PRO A 238 33.17 8.84 -31.15
N ALA A 239 33.60 9.29 -32.34
CA ALA A 239 35.02 9.53 -32.63
C ALA A 239 35.59 10.71 -31.83
N GLU A 240 34.85 11.81 -31.73
CA GLU A 240 35.23 12.98 -30.93
C GLU A 240 35.24 12.67 -29.44
N THR A 241 34.25 11.93 -28.93
CA THR A 241 34.21 11.48 -27.53
C THR A 241 35.45 10.64 -27.19
N LYS A 242 35.86 9.72 -28.07
CA LYS A 242 37.07 8.91 -27.89
C LYS A 242 38.34 9.77 -27.90
N ALA A 243 38.41 10.78 -28.76
CA ALA A 243 39.54 11.72 -28.81
C ALA A 243 39.60 12.57 -27.53
N ALA A 244 38.46 13.09 -27.06
CA ALA A 244 38.33 13.90 -25.85
C ALA A 244 38.72 13.11 -24.58
N LEU A 245 38.31 11.84 -24.50
CA LEU A 245 38.74 10.92 -23.44
C LEU A 245 40.26 10.71 -23.45
N LYS A 246 40.85 10.50 -24.64
CA LYS A 246 42.29 10.29 -24.79
C LYS A 246 43.10 11.54 -24.42
N SER A 247 42.61 12.72 -24.74
CA SER A 247 43.25 14.00 -24.41
C SER A 247 42.95 14.47 -22.98
N LYS A 248 42.14 13.74 -22.22
CA LYS A 248 41.68 14.13 -20.87
C LYS A 248 41.03 15.52 -20.86
N MET A 249 40.29 15.85 -21.92
CA MET A 249 39.50 17.07 -21.99
C MET A 249 38.48 17.12 -20.86
N GLU A 250 38.22 18.32 -20.33
CA GLU A 250 37.23 18.52 -19.28
C GLU A 250 35.83 18.11 -19.78
N PRO A 251 35.11 17.23 -19.07
CA PRO A 251 33.79 16.77 -19.49
C PRO A 251 32.71 17.81 -19.20
N SER A 252 31.59 17.72 -19.92
CA SER A 252 30.44 18.59 -19.67
C SER A 252 29.81 18.32 -18.29
N TYR A 253 29.76 17.04 -17.89
CA TYR A 253 29.32 16.58 -16.58
C TYR A 253 29.73 15.11 -16.35
N GLN A 254 29.55 14.61 -15.13
CA GLN A 254 29.69 13.20 -14.79
C GLN A 254 28.32 12.52 -14.82
N GLY A 255 28.18 11.48 -15.64
CA GLY A 255 26.94 10.72 -15.80
C GLY A 255 27.05 9.34 -15.16
N THR A 256 26.03 8.94 -14.38
CA THR A 256 25.94 7.60 -13.80
C THR A 256 25.03 6.71 -14.63
N PHE A 257 25.56 5.57 -15.09
CA PHE A 257 24.78 4.63 -15.88
C PHE A 257 23.72 3.89 -15.05
N MET A 258 22.62 3.52 -15.70
CA MET A 258 21.63 2.62 -15.15
C MET A 258 21.08 1.70 -16.24
N GLY A 259 21.26 0.39 -16.06
CA GLY A 259 20.71 -0.62 -16.95
C GLY A 259 19.19 -0.51 -17.09
N ALA A 260 18.66 -0.88 -18.26
CA ALA A 260 17.25 -0.68 -18.60
C ALA A 260 16.28 -1.39 -17.62
N ARG A 261 16.57 -2.63 -17.22
CA ARG A 261 15.78 -3.40 -16.24
C ARG A 261 15.75 -2.68 -14.89
N LYS A 262 16.90 -2.23 -14.41
CA LYS A 262 17.02 -1.53 -13.12
C LYS A 262 16.22 -0.24 -13.14
N TYR A 263 16.29 0.53 -14.22
CA TYR A 263 15.49 1.74 -14.42
C TYR A 263 13.98 1.45 -14.36
N VAL A 264 13.49 0.45 -15.10
CA VAL A 264 12.06 0.09 -15.13
C VAL A 264 11.57 -0.32 -13.74
N LEU A 265 12.27 -1.25 -13.09
CA LEU A 265 11.89 -1.79 -11.78
C LEU A 265 11.94 -0.72 -10.68
N HIS A 266 13.02 0.06 -10.64
CA HIS A 266 13.18 1.15 -9.66
C HIS A 266 12.09 2.20 -9.84
N THR A 267 11.84 2.64 -11.08
CA THR A 267 10.81 3.64 -11.38
C THR A 267 9.42 3.12 -10.99
N PHE A 268 9.09 1.87 -11.32
CA PHE A 268 7.79 1.28 -10.97
C PHE A 268 7.56 1.19 -9.44
N ALA A 269 8.63 0.92 -8.68
CA ALA A 269 8.58 0.77 -7.23
C ALA A 269 8.49 2.12 -6.48
N THR A 270 9.23 3.13 -6.94
CA THR A 270 9.47 4.38 -6.16
C THR A 270 8.66 5.58 -6.64
N THR A 271 8.21 5.61 -7.89
CA THR A 271 7.53 6.79 -8.44
C THR A 271 6.17 7.03 -7.79
N GLN A 272 5.87 8.30 -7.49
CA GLN A 272 4.54 8.76 -7.08
C GLN A 272 3.66 9.16 -8.28
N SER A 273 4.23 9.25 -9.49
CA SER A 273 3.48 9.65 -10.69
C SER A 273 2.75 8.46 -11.31
N ALA A 274 1.42 8.52 -11.34
CA ALA A 274 0.56 7.51 -11.97
C ALA A 274 0.88 7.35 -13.47
N LEU A 275 1.14 8.47 -14.17
CA LEU A 275 1.50 8.45 -15.59
C LEU A 275 2.84 7.74 -15.83
N MET A 276 3.85 8.04 -15.00
CA MET A 276 5.16 7.40 -15.10
C MET A 276 5.05 5.90 -14.80
N LYS A 277 4.30 5.53 -13.75
CA LYS A 277 4.06 4.13 -13.38
C LYS A 277 3.37 3.36 -14.51
N LYS A 278 2.34 3.95 -15.14
CA LYS A 278 1.65 3.39 -16.31
C LYS A 278 2.54 3.28 -17.55
N ARG A 279 3.55 4.15 -17.70
CA ARG A 279 4.51 4.06 -18.81
C ARG A 279 5.42 2.86 -18.62
N VAL A 280 6.11 2.78 -17.49
CA VAL A 280 7.10 1.71 -17.24
C VAL A 280 6.45 0.34 -17.13
N SER A 281 5.19 0.26 -16.68
CA SER A 281 4.45 -1.01 -16.60
C SER A 281 4.16 -1.66 -17.96
N ARG A 282 4.26 -0.92 -19.08
CA ARG A 282 4.07 -1.49 -20.43
C ARG A 282 5.21 -2.41 -20.85
N TYR A 283 6.39 -2.21 -20.27
CA TYR A 283 7.57 -3.02 -20.55
C TYR A 283 7.72 -4.19 -19.55
N MET A 284 6.70 -4.42 -18.73
CA MET A 284 6.67 -5.48 -17.72
C MET A 284 5.63 -6.52 -18.10
N ILE A 285 6.03 -7.79 -18.10
CA ILE A 285 5.08 -8.90 -18.16
C ILE A 285 4.70 -9.23 -16.71
N GLY A 286 3.45 -8.94 -16.37
CA GLY A 286 2.90 -9.21 -15.04
C GLY A 286 2.37 -10.63 -14.93
N GLY A 287 3.12 -11.52 -14.28
CA GLY A 287 2.66 -12.86 -13.94
C GLY A 287 2.07 -12.93 -12.53
N LEU A 288 1.30 -13.97 -12.24
CA LEU A 288 1.07 -14.35 -10.84
C LEU A 288 2.42 -14.77 -10.24
N CYS A 289 2.66 -14.38 -9.00
CA CYS A 289 3.87 -14.81 -8.30
C CYS A 289 3.85 -16.33 -8.14
N ALA A 290 4.78 -17.05 -8.75
CA ALA A 290 4.84 -18.52 -8.66
C ALA A 290 5.08 -19.06 -7.24
N VAL A 291 5.63 -18.24 -6.34
CA VAL A 291 5.98 -18.65 -4.97
C VAL A 291 4.76 -18.67 -4.04
N CYS A 292 3.85 -17.70 -4.19
CA CYS A 292 2.64 -17.59 -3.37
C CYS A 292 1.35 -17.75 -4.19
N GLU A 293 1.46 -18.02 -5.49
CA GLU A 293 0.33 -18.20 -6.42
C GLU A 293 -0.67 -17.03 -6.39
N GLY A 294 -0.17 -15.81 -6.19
CA GLY A 294 -1.02 -14.63 -6.07
C GLY A 294 -1.59 -14.36 -4.68
N LYS A 295 -1.35 -15.22 -3.69
CA LYS A 295 -1.87 -15.09 -2.31
C LYS A 295 -1.11 -14.10 -1.43
N ARG A 296 -0.02 -13.51 -1.94
CA ARG A 296 0.72 -12.36 -1.37
C ARG A 296 1.46 -12.61 -0.05
N LEU A 297 1.33 -13.78 0.57
CA LEU A 297 1.88 -14.08 1.89
C LEU A 297 2.98 -15.15 1.86
N LYS A 298 3.71 -15.27 2.97
CA LYS A 298 4.66 -16.37 3.21
C LYS A 298 3.95 -17.72 3.36
N ARG A 299 4.67 -18.81 3.07
CA ARG A 299 4.11 -20.17 3.11
C ARG A 299 3.62 -20.56 4.50
N GLU A 300 4.29 -20.09 5.54
CA GLU A 300 3.94 -20.31 6.94
C GLU A 300 2.58 -19.70 7.29
N ALA A 301 2.24 -18.54 6.73
CA ALA A 301 0.92 -17.93 6.92
C ALA A 301 -0.15 -18.66 6.09
N LEU A 302 0.20 -19.09 4.87
CA LEU A 302 -0.69 -19.81 3.97
C LEU A 302 -0.96 -21.27 4.40
N SER A 303 -0.14 -21.82 5.29
CA SER A 303 -0.35 -23.17 5.85
C SER A 303 -1.39 -23.19 6.97
N VAL A 304 -1.78 -22.02 7.50
CA VAL A 304 -2.81 -21.90 8.54
C VAL A 304 -4.17 -21.73 7.87
N THR A 305 -5.12 -22.58 8.24
CA THR A 305 -6.44 -22.62 7.61
C THR A 305 -7.56 -22.33 8.60
N PHE A 306 -8.62 -21.67 8.15
CA PHE A 306 -9.88 -21.54 8.89
C PHE A 306 -11.01 -22.08 8.02
N ALA A 307 -11.83 -23.00 8.56
CA ALA A 307 -12.85 -23.71 7.79
C ALA A 307 -12.33 -24.30 6.46
N GLY A 308 -11.10 -24.85 6.49
CA GLY A 308 -10.45 -25.44 5.31
C GLY A 308 -9.84 -24.44 4.32
N ALA A 309 -9.99 -23.12 4.53
CA ALA A 309 -9.42 -22.10 3.65
C ALA A 309 -8.23 -21.38 4.32
N ASP A 310 -7.11 -21.23 3.60
CA ASP A 310 -6.05 -20.31 4.02
C ASP A 310 -6.46 -18.85 3.83
N ILE A 311 -5.82 -17.93 4.53
CA ILE A 311 -6.20 -16.51 4.51
C ILE A 311 -6.05 -15.87 3.12
N GLY A 312 -5.13 -16.37 2.30
CA GLY A 312 -4.93 -15.90 0.93
C GLY A 312 -6.11 -16.28 0.04
N THR A 313 -6.60 -17.52 0.17
CA THR A 313 -7.81 -18.00 -0.50
C THR A 313 -9.05 -17.23 -0.02
N LEU A 314 -9.22 -17.04 1.30
CA LEU A 314 -10.32 -16.23 1.85
C LEU A 314 -10.28 -14.79 1.30
N GLY A 315 -9.09 -14.19 1.20
CA GLY A 315 -8.92 -12.84 0.65
C GLY A 315 -9.24 -12.70 -0.84
N GLN A 316 -9.43 -13.80 -1.57
CA GLN A 316 -9.84 -13.81 -2.98
C GLN A 316 -11.35 -14.10 -3.15
N MET A 317 -12.05 -14.49 -2.08
CA MET A 317 -13.50 -14.72 -2.10
C MET A 317 -14.28 -13.39 -2.15
N SER A 318 -15.50 -13.48 -2.63
CA SER A 318 -16.50 -12.41 -2.50
C SER A 318 -16.96 -12.28 -1.03
N LEU A 319 -17.51 -11.12 -0.65
CA LEU A 319 -17.90 -10.87 0.75
C LEU A 319 -19.05 -11.77 1.21
N ASP A 320 -19.97 -12.14 0.31
CA ASP A 320 -21.03 -13.11 0.54
C ASP A 320 -20.47 -14.50 0.84
N GLN A 321 -19.53 -14.99 0.02
CA GLN A 321 -18.83 -16.26 0.29
C GLN A 321 -18.08 -16.25 1.62
N VAL A 322 -17.42 -15.14 1.96
CA VAL A 322 -16.76 -15.00 3.28
C VAL A 322 -17.79 -15.05 4.39
N ALA A 323 -18.93 -14.37 4.25
CA ALA A 323 -19.99 -14.38 5.25
C ALA A 323 -20.57 -15.80 5.45
N GLU A 324 -20.82 -16.53 4.36
CA GLU A 324 -21.29 -17.92 4.39
C GLU A 324 -20.28 -18.85 5.08
N LEU A 325 -18.99 -18.72 4.74
CA LEU A 325 -17.92 -19.51 5.35
C LEU A 325 -17.81 -19.25 6.86
N LEU A 326 -18.01 -18.00 7.30
CA LEU A 326 -17.91 -17.60 8.71
C LEU A 326 -19.22 -17.85 9.49
N ALA A 327 -20.36 -18.02 8.83
CA ALA A 327 -21.67 -18.12 9.48
C ALA A 327 -21.77 -19.28 10.50
N PRO A 328 -21.24 -20.50 10.25
CA PRO A 328 -21.24 -21.56 11.26
C PRO A 328 -20.48 -21.16 12.52
N ALA A 329 -19.28 -20.58 12.37
CA ALA A 329 -18.45 -20.15 13.48
C ALA A 329 -19.12 -19.01 14.28
N ALA A 330 -19.72 -18.03 13.60
CA ALA A 330 -20.50 -16.96 14.22
C ALA A 330 -21.73 -17.48 14.98
N GLY A 331 -22.32 -18.58 14.51
CA GLY A 331 -23.38 -19.30 15.21
C GLY A 331 -22.89 -20.27 16.29
N GLY A 332 -21.61 -20.26 16.64
CA GLY A 332 -21.00 -21.14 17.66
C GLY A 332 -20.73 -22.58 17.19
N ARG A 333 -20.96 -22.90 15.91
CA ARG A 333 -20.69 -24.21 15.31
C ARG A 333 -19.29 -24.23 14.69
N PHE A 334 -18.30 -24.56 15.52
CA PHE A 334 -16.92 -24.79 15.10
C PHE A 334 -16.70 -26.27 14.76
N ASP A 335 -16.92 -26.64 13.50
CA ASP A 335 -16.51 -27.95 12.99
C ASP A 335 -15.03 -27.91 12.57
N LEU A 336 -14.14 -27.81 13.55
CA LEU A 336 -12.75 -28.22 13.36
C LEU A 336 -12.74 -29.75 13.36
N ALA A 337 -12.13 -30.37 12.34
CA ALA A 337 -11.96 -31.81 12.24
C ALA A 337 -11.55 -32.39 13.61
N ARG A 338 -12.49 -33.13 14.20
CA ARG A 338 -12.43 -33.66 15.57
C ARG A 338 -11.69 -34.99 15.56
N ASP A 339 -10.37 -35.01 15.66
CA ASP A 339 -9.67 -36.31 15.84
C ASP A 339 -8.54 -36.30 16.87
N ALA A 340 -8.28 -35.19 17.57
CA ALA A 340 -7.31 -35.18 18.67
C ALA A 340 -7.93 -34.70 19.98
N PRO A 341 -7.94 -35.52 21.06
CA PRO A 341 -8.32 -35.03 22.38
C PRO A 341 -7.36 -33.91 22.79
N ALA A 342 -7.92 -32.84 23.38
CA ALA A 342 -7.11 -31.73 23.88
C ALA A 342 -6.03 -32.25 24.86
N PRO A 343 -4.76 -31.87 24.69
CA PRO A 343 -3.71 -32.35 25.58
C PRO A 343 -4.00 -31.88 27.01
N THR A 344 -3.84 -32.81 27.95
CA THR A 344 -3.93 -32.52 29.38
C THR A 344 -2.90 -31.46 29.79
N ARG A 345 -3.16 -30.75 30.88
CA ARG A 345 -2.20 -29.77 31.44
C ARG A 345 -0.81 -30.37 31.67
N ALA A 346 -0.73 -31.66 31.99
CA ALA A 346 0.53 -32.38 32.14
C ALA A 346 1.27 -32.53 30.81
N GLN A 347 0.56 -32.92 29.75
CA GLN A 347 1.11 -33.04 28.40
C GLN A 347 1.62 -31.70 27.86
N SER A 348 0.84 -30.61 28.00
CA SER A 348 1.27 -29.27 27.56
C SER A 348 2.51 -28.75 28.31
N ARG A 349 2.65 -29.09 29.60
CA ARG A 349 3.85 -28.76 30.40
C ARG A 349 5.07 -29.56 29.95
N ALA A 350 4.90 -30.86 29.71
CA ALA A 350 5.97 -31.74 29.23
C ALA A 350 6.47 -31.32 27.84
N ASP A 351 5.57 -30.95 26.92
CA ASP A 351 5.94 -30.49 25.57
C ASP A 351 6.64 -29.13 25.60
N THR A 352 6.24 -28.24 26.52
CA THR A 352 6.92 -26.97 26.75
C THR A 352 8.33 -27.19 27.29
N ALA A 353 8.51 -28.07 28.28
CA ALA A 353 9.83 -28.41 28.81
C ALA A 353 10.75 -29.01 27.74
N ARG A 354 10.20 -29.91 26.90
CA ARG A 354 10.93 -30.53 25.78
C ARG A 354 11.36 -29.52 24.73
N ARG A 355 10.50 -28.56 24.39
CA ARG A 355 10.80 -27.46 23.45
C ARG A 355 11.89 -26.53 23.98
N VAL A 356 11.86 -26.21 25.28
CA VAL A 356 12.87 -25.37 25.94
C VAL A 356 14.23 -26.08 26.00
N ALA A 357 14.23 -27.37 26.32
CA ALA A 357 15.45 -28.18 26.31
C ALA A 357 16.09 -28.29 24.92
N ALA A 358 15.29 -28.20 23.85
CA ALA A 358 15.76 -28.19 22.46
C ALA A 358 16.18 -26.79 21.96
N GLY A 359 16.34 -25.79 22.85
CA GLY A 359 16.77 -24.43 22.48
C GLY A 359 15.65 -23.52 21.96
N GLY A 360 14.38 -23.96 22.02
CA GLY A 360 13.24 -23.13 21.69
C GLY A 360 12.91 -22.10 22.79
N PRO A 361 12.23 -20.98 22.45
CA PRO A 361 11.96 -19.92 23.40
C PRO A 361 11.03 -20.39 24.53
N ALA A 362 11.41 -20.10 25.78
CA ALA A 362 10.67 -20.49 26.97
C ALA A 362 9.31 -19.78 27.10
N HIS A 363 9.18 -18.59 26.49
CA HIS A 363 8.03 -17.69 26.58
C HIS A 363 7.24 -17.87 27.88
N ALA A 364 7.75 -17.38 29.02
CA ALA A 364 6.84 -17.12 30.12
C ALA A 364 5.81 -16.10 29.59
N ALA A 365 4.54 -16.49 29.54
CA ALA A 365 3.50 -15.53 29.21
C ALA A 365 3.53 -14.45 30.32
N ALA A 366 3.25 -13.19 29.98
CA ALA A 366 3.06 -12.15 30.98
C ALA A 366 2.03 -12.64 32.04
N PRO A 367 2.17 -12.28 33.32
CA PRO A 367 1.40 -12.90 34.42
C PRO A 367 -0.13 -12.74 34.28
N ASP A 368 -0.57 -11.81 33.44
CA ASP A 368 -1.96 -11.54 33.04
C ASP A 368 -2.43 -12.38 31.84
N VAL A 369 -1.52 -12.95 31.05
CA VAL A 369 -1.82 -13.79 29.88
C VAL A 369 -1.97 -15.25 30.30
N ARG A 370 -3.22 -15.65 30.60
CA ARG A 370 -3.55 -17.05 30.86
C ARG A 370 -3.35 -17.88 29.59
N ARG A 371 -2.38 -18.80 29.60
CA ARG A 371 -2.25 -19.85 28.58
C ARG A 371 -3.43 -20.80 28.69
N ARG A 372 -4.35 -20.66 27.75
CA ARG A 372 -5.54 -21.49 27.63
C ARG A 372 -5.33 -22.51 26.52
N PRO A 373 -5.82 -23.76 26.67
CA PRO A 373 -5.87 -24.71 25.57
C PRO A 373 -6.48 -24.08 24.32
N ASP A 374 -6.19 -24.63 23.15
CA ASP A 374 -7.07 -24.37 22.01
C ASP A 374 -8.51 -24.69 22.42
N LEU A 375 -9.41 -23.75 22.14
CA LEU A 375 -10.84 -23.84 22.44
C LEU A 375 -11.23 -23.76 23.93
N SER A 376 -10.52 -23.00 24.78
CA SER A 376 -11.01 -22.71 26.14
C SER A 376 -12.34 -21.96 26.14
N GLU A 377 -13.09 -22.06 27.25
CA GLU A 377 -14.36 -21.39 27.42
C GLU A 377 -14.30 -19.87 27.17
N GLU A 378 -13.26 -19.17 27.64
CA GLU A 378 -13.11 -17.75 27.28
C GLU A 378 -12.74 -17.50 25.81
N LYS A 379 -12.04 -18.43 25.14
CA LYS A 379 -11.81 -18.34 23.69
C LYS A 379 -13.12 -18.55 22.91
N ARG A 380 -14.04 -19.38 23.44
CA ARG A 380 -15.38 -19.57 22.89
C ARG A 380 -16.26 -18.34 23.11
N ILE A 381 -16.19 -17.73 24.29
CA ILE A 381 -16.90 -16.49 24.63
C ILE A 381 -16.37 -15.30 23.81
N ALA A 382 -15.06 -15.21 23.57
CA ALA A 382 -14.48 -14.16 22.74
C ALA A 382 -14.73 -14.32 21.23
N ALA A 383 -15.23 -15.48 20.80
CA ALA A 383 -15.60 -15.79 19.43
C ALA A 383 -17.12 -15.68 19.16
N GLN A 384 -17.92 -15.47 20.22
CA GLN A 384 -19.32 -15.05 20.16
C GLN A 384 -19.38 -13.53 20.21
#